data_AF-A0A3M1JE15-F1
#
_entry.id   AF-A0A3M1JE15-F1
#
_cell.length_a   1.000
_cell.length_b   1.000
_cell.length_c   1.000
_cell.angle_alpha   90.00
_cell.angle_beta   90.00
_cell.angle_gamma   90.00
#
_symmetry.space_group_name_H-M   'P 1'
#
loop_
_entity.id
_entity.type
_entity.pdbx_description
1 polymer ?
#
loop_
_entity_poly.entity_id
_entity_poly.type
_entity_poly.pdbx_seq_one_letter_code
_entity_poly.pdbx_strand_id
1 'polypeptide(L)'
;MGMIRMGRAALVALAAATVAFLGDAALACESDRAILDADFEGARMSACRATRSGFAIAIEPENSPVNPSPWYAFRVTPKKPGTIKIVMRYSQAAHRYRPKRSEDAENWRLVDPGRVRVRNKGKRVALRLEMGTAPFFVAGQELLLTADYRAWI
;
A
#
# COMPACT_ATOMS: atom_id res chain seq x y z
N MET A 1 48.70 -37.75 -51.81
CA MET A 1 48.48 -36.31 -51.58
C MET A 1 47.02 -36.13 -51.17
N GLY A 2 46.73 -35.92 -49.88
CA GLY A 2 45.36 -35.81 -49.39
C GLY A 2 45.35 -35.43 -47.92
N MET A 3 45.50 -34.14 -47.63
CA MET A 3 45.46 -33.59 -46.27
C MET A 3 44.01 -33.51 -45.79
N ILE A 4 43.68 -34.23 -44.72
CA ILE A 4 42.39 -34.10 -44.02
C ILE A 4 42.50 -32.91 -43.07
N ARG A 5 41.69 -31.87 -43.30
CA ARG A 5 41.60 -30.68 -42.46
C ARG A 5 40.84 -31.00 -41.16
N MET A 6 41.46 -30.76 -40.01
CA MET A 6 40.78 -30.70 -38.71
C MET A 6 39.89 -29.46 -38.65
N GLY A 7 38.57 -29.65 -38.54
CA GLY A 7 37.62 -28.58 -38.24
C GLY A 7 37.61 -28.27 -36.73
N ARG A 8 37.88 -27.02 -36.36
CA ARG A 8 37.70 -26.53 -34.98
C ARG A 8 36.21 -26.34 -34.71
N ALA A 9 35.66 -27.09 -33.76
CA ALA A 9 34.34 -26.82 -33.19
C ALA A 9 34.43 -25.59 -32.29
N ALA A 10 33.70 -24.52 -32.62
CA ALA A 10 33.55 -23.37 -31.75
C ALA A 10 32.45 -23.66 -30.72
N LEU A 11 32.81 -23.67 -29.43
CA LEU A 11 31.82 -23.68 -28.34
C LEU A 11 31.14 -22.31 -28.30
N VAL A 12 29.83 -22.29 -28.54
CA VAL A 12 28.98 -21.13 -28.25
C VAL A 12 28.58 -21.22 -26.78
N ALA A 13 29.14 -20.35 -25.94
CA ALA A 13 28.70 -20.21 -24.56
C ALA A 13 27.35 -19.50 -24.52
N LEU A 14 26.30 -20.21 -24.12
CA LEU A 14 24.97 -19.65 -23.90
C LEU A 14 24.98 -18.92 -22.54
N ALA A 15 25.05 -17.59 -22.56
CA ALA A 15 24.90 -16.79 -21.36
C ALA A 15 23.43 -16.82 -20.91
N ALA A 16 23.14 -17.45 -19.77
CA ALA A 16 21.84 -17.40 -19.14
C ALA A 16 21.61 -16.00 -18.57
N ALA A 17 20.78 -15.19 -19.22
CA ALA A 17 20.36 -13.90 -18.69
C ALA A 17 19.42 -14.13 -17.50
N THR A 18 19.85 -13.76 -16.31
CA THR A 18 18.97 -13.68 -15.13
C THR A 18 17.98 -12.55 -15.34
N VAL A 19 16.72 -12.88 -15.59
CA VAL A 19 15.63 -11.90 -15.56
C VAL A 19 15.33 -11.62 -14.10
N ALA A 20 15.76 -10.46 -13.59
CA ALA A 20 15.29 -9.96 -12.32
C ALA A 20 13.80 -9.60 -12.48
N PHE A 21 12.91 -10.38 -11.88
CA PHE A 21 11.55 -9.93 -11.65
C PHE A 21 11.63 -8.78 -10.65
N LEU A 22 11.55 -7.55 -11.15
CA LEU A 22 11.17 -6.41 -10.32
C LEU A 22 9.73 -6.66 -9.91
N GLY A 23 9.53 -7.33 -8.77
CA GLY A 23 8.25 -7.32 -8.08
C GLY A 23 7.82 -5.87 -7.91
N ASP A 24 6.54 -5.60 -8.15
CA ASP A 24 5.94 -4.29 -7.94
C ASP A 24 6.38 -3.82 -6.55
N ALA A 25 7.19 -2.76 -6.48
CA ALA A 25 7.77 -2.35 -5.21
C ALA A 25 6.59 -1.99 -4.30
N ALA A 26 6.33 -2.87 -3.33
CA ALA A 26 5.42 -2.70 -2.20
C ALA A 26 5.20 -1.21 -1.91
N LEU A 27 3.99 -0.70 -2.17
CA LEU A 27 3.74 0.72 -2.22
C LEU A 27 3.90 1.33 -0.82
N ALA A 28 5.08 1.91 -0.57
CA ALA A 28 5.51 2.36 0.74
C ALA A 28 6.20 3.72 0.68
N CYS A 29 6.12 4.47 1.77
CA CYS A 29 6.94 5.65 1.97
C CYS A 29 7.26 5.87 3.44
N GLU A 30 8.38 6.55 3.69
CA GLU A 30 8.99 6.59 5.01
C GLU A 30 9.30 8.03 5.43
N SER A 31 9.12 8.29 6.72
CA SER A 31 9.50 9.54 7.38
C SER A 31 10.34 9.23 8.63
N ASP A 32 10.85 10.27 9.29
CA ASP A 32 11.53 10.12 10.59
C ASP A 32 10.61 9.65 11.71
N ARG A 33 9.29 9.60 11.50
CA ARG A 33 8.29 9.23 12.51
C ARG A 33 7.73 7.82 12.35
N ALA A 34 7.60 7.35 11.12
CA ALA A 34 6.95 6.08 10.78
C ALA A 34 7.27 5.67 9.35
N ILE A 35 6.95 4.42 9.03
CA ILE A 35 6.77 3.90 7.68
C ILE A 35 5.26 3.78 7.43
N LEU A 36 4.83 4.08 6.20
CA LEU A 36 3.47 3.85 5.75
C LEU A 36 3.50 3.01 4.49
N ASP A 37 2.79 1.89 4.49
CA ASP A 37 2.83 0.91 3.41
C ASP A 37 1.44 0.31 3.13
N ALA A 38 1.30 -0.29 1.96
CA ALA A 38 0.15 -1.08 1.54
C ALA A 38 0.59 -2.47 1.05
N ASP A 39 1.57 -3.07 1.74
CA ASP A 39 2.13 -4.39 1.40
C ASP A 39 1.59 -5.47 2.33
N PHE A 40 0.31 -5.79 2.12
CA PHE A 40 -0.42 -6.88 2.76
C PHE A 40 -1.69 -7.21 1.96
N GLU A 41 -2.23 -8.42 2.16
CA GLU A 41 -3.47 -8.84 1.50
C GLU A 41 -4.63 -7.90 1.87
N GLY A 42 -5.40 -7.47 0.87
CA GLY A 42 -6.49 -6.52 1.10
C GLY A 42 -6.01 -5.11 1.44
N ALA A 43 -4.78 -4.72 1.09
CA ALA A 43 -4.35 -3.32 1.16
C ALA A 43 -4.76 -2.52 -0.09
N ARG A 44 -4.96 -1.20 0.07
CA ARG A 44 -5.14 -0.28 -1.06
C ARG A 44 -4.67 1.14 -0.74
N MET A 45 -3.69 1.58 -1.52
CA MET A 45 -3.18 2.94 -1.59
C MET A 45 -2.56 3.13 -2.98
N SER A 46 -2.87 4.21 -3.71
CA SER A 46 -2.34 4.41 -5.09
C SER A 46 -0.99 5.13 -5.14
N ALA A 47 -0.69 5.94 -4.12
CA ALA A 47 0.57 6.65 -4.03
C ALA A 47 0.84 7.02 -2.57
N CYS A 48 2.10 7.06 -2.19
CA CYS A 48 2.56 7.44 -0.86
C CYS A 48 3.70 8.43 -0.97
N ARG A 49 3.62 9.54 -0.22
CA ARG A 49 4.74 10.48 -0.09
C ARG A 49 4.86 10.99 1.34
N ALA A 50 6.07 10.93 1.88
CA ALA A 50 6.38 11.56 3.15
C ALA A 50 6.36 13.09 3.05
N THR A 51 6.02 13.72 4.16
CA THR A 51 5.95 15.18 4.34
C THR A 51 6.56 15.53 5.68
N ARG A 52 6.86 16.80 5.90
CA ARG A 52 7.39 17.30 7.19
C ARG A 52 6.56 16.89 8.42
N SER A 53 5.26 16.64 8.26
CA SER A 53 4.32 16.36 9.37
C SER A 53 3.66 14.99 9.34
N GLY A 54 4.08 14.10 8.43
CA GLY A 54 3.49 12.78 8.22
C GLY A 54 3.40 12.46 6.73
N PHE A 55 2.25 12.05 6.23
CA PHE A 55 2.12 11.50 4.87
C PHE A 55 1.05 12.19 4.03
N ALA A 56 1.26 12.18 2.72
CA ALA A 56 0.24 12.45 1.71
C ALA A 56 0.06 11.20 0.85
N ILE A 57 -1.17 10.73 0.72
CA ILE A 57 -1.50 9.52 -0.05
C ILE A 57 -2.56 9.79 -1.10
N ALA A 58 -2.53 9.05 -2.20
CA ALA A 58 -3.57 9.07 -3.23
C ALA A 58 -4.47 7.84 -3.10
N ILE A 59 -5.77 8.07 -3.23
CA ILE A 59 -6.82 7.05 -3.20
C ILE A 59 -7.59 7.15 -4.51
N GLU A 60 -7.47 6.13 -5.34
CA GLU A 60 -8.04 6.08 -6.68
C GLU A 60 -8.91 4.85 -6.87
N PRO A 61 -9.84 4.87 -7.84
CA PRO A 61 -10.57 3.68 -8.25
C PRO A 61 -9.64 2.48 -8.47
N GLU A 62 -10.12 1.29 -8.17
CA GLU A 62 -9.43 0.07 -8.54
C GLU A 62 -9.49 -0.16 -10.05
N ASN A 63 -10.67 0.08 -10.64
CA ASN A 63 -10.87 -0.01 -12.07
C ASN A 63 -11.78 1.14 -12.55
N SER A 64 -11.25 1.97 -13.44
CA SER A 64 -11.98 3.07 -14.09
C SER A 64 -12.13 2.75 -15.58
N PRO A 65 -13.32 2.93 -16.18
CA PRO A 65 -14.49 3.66 -15.66
C PRO A 65 -15.51 2.81 -14.89
N VAL A 66 -15.31 1.49 -14.77
CA VAL A 66 -16.35 0.55 -14.29
C VAL A 66 -16.80 0.80 -12.85
N ASN A 67 -15.86 1.04 -11.93
CA ASN A 67 -16.19 1.31 -10.53
C ASN A 67 -15.39 2.51 -10.01
N PRO A 68 -16.00 3.70 -9.97
CA PRO A 68 -15.31 4.90 -9.52
C PRO A 68 -15.13 4.94 -8.00
N SER A 69 -15.69 3.99 -7.23
CA SER A 69 -15.64 4.00 -5.77
C SER A 69 -14.32 3.41 -5.29
N PRO A 70 -13.40 4.23 -4.74
CA PRO A 70 -12.18 3.70 -4.18
C PRO A 70 -12.44 3.16 -2.78
N TRP A 71 -11.61 2.20 -2.40
CA TRP A 71 -11.44 1.76 -1.03
C TRP A 71 -10.01 2.05 -0.60
N TYR A 72 -9.73 1.93 0.70
CA TYR A 72 -8.38 2.15 1.22
C TYR A 72 -8.12 1.23 2.39
N ALA A 73 -6.89 0.77 2.46
CA ALA A 73 -6.32 0.05 3.60
C ALA A 73 -4.80 0.23 3.53
N PHE A 74 -4.20 0.66 4.64
CA PHE A 74 -2.75 0.84 4.75
C PHE A 74 -2.30 0.57 6.18
N ARG A 75 -1.01 0.25 6.33
CA ARG A 75 -0.35 0.02 7.61
C ARG A 75 0.52 1.22 7.96
N VAL A 76 0.55 1.55 9.24
CA VAL A 76 1.46 2.53 9.83
C VAL A 76 2.36 1.78 10.79
N THR A 77 3.66 1.83 10.55
CA THR A 77 4.68 1.24 11.42
C THR A 77 5.45 2.38 12.10
N PRO A 78 5.15 2.68 13.38
CA PRO A 78 5.82 3.77 14.10
C PRO A 78 7.31 3.50 14.30
N LYS A 79 8.13 4.55 14.17
CA LYS A 79 9.52 4.55 14.64
C LYS A 79 9.66 5.19 16.02
N LYS A 80 8.70 6.04 16.37
CA LYS A 80 8.61 6.72 17.67
C LYS A 80 7.16 7.04 18.00
N PRO A 81 6.79 7.03 19.29
CA PRO A 81 5.43 7.34 19.71
C PRO A 81 5.04 8.81 19.44
N GLY A 82 3.74 9.07 19.56
CA GLY A 82 3.11 10.39 19.38
C GLY A 82 2.18 10.43 18.18
N THR A 83 1.85 11.61 17.68
CA THR A 83 0.84 11.73 16.61
C THR A 83 1.45 11.79 15.21
N ILE A 84 0.76 11.23 14.21
CA ILE A 84 1.08 11.36 12.78
C ILE A 84 -0.12 11.94 12.02
N LYS A 85 0.15 12.77 11.01
CA LYS A 85 -0.89 13.29 10.11
C LYS A 85 -0.85 12.56 8.78
N ILE A 86 -1.99 12.08 8.31
CA ILE A 86 -2.13 11.49 6.98
C ILE A 86 -3.12 12.34 6.18
N VAL A 87 -2.73 12.82 5.00
CA VAL A 87 -3.59 13.56 4.08
C VAL A 87 -3.91 12.67 2.89
N MET A 88 -5.16 12.24 2.79
CA MET A 88 -5.67 11.44 1.69
C MET A 88 -6.25 12.36 0.61
N ARG A 89 -5.89 12.13 -0.64
CA ARG A 89 -6.42 12.82 -1.82
C ARG A 89 -7.17 11.83 -2.70
N TYR A 90 -8.40 12.17 -3.05
CA TYR A 90 -9.25 11.34 -3.89
C TYR A 90 -9.32 11.93 -5.30
N SER A 91 -9.26 11.09 -6.33
CA SER A 91 -9.33 11.50 -7.74
C SER A 91 -10.78 11.66 -8.22
N GLN A 92 -11.43 10.58 -8.64
CA GLN A 92 -12.74 10.60 -9.31
C GLN A 92 -13.93 10.64 -8.33
N ALA A 93 -13.89 9.85 -7.24
CA ALA A 93 -14.95 9.86 -6.23
C ALA A 93 -14.60 10.73 -5.01
N ALA A 94 -15.56 10.88 -4.09
CA ALA A 94 -15.39 11.53 -2.80
C ALA A 94 -15.17 10.48 -1.70
N HIS A 95 -14.56 10.90 -0.60
CA HIS A 95 -14.45 10.09 0.61
C HIS A 95 -15.82 9.60 1.09
N ARG A 96 -15.98 8.28 1.22
CA ARG A 96 -17.24 7.63 1.61
C ARG A 96 -17.19 6.97 2.99
N TYR A 97 -16.06 6.35 3.34
CA TYR A 97 -15.97 5.48 4.50
C TYR A 97 -15.26 6.14 5.67
N ARG A 98 -15.92 6.16 6.83
CA ARG A 98 -15.30 6.58 8.10
C ARG A 98 -14.08 5.70 8.37
N PRO A 99 -12.89 6.28 8.63
CA PRO A 99 -11.70 5.49 8.90
C PRO A 99 -11.90 4.59 10.12
N LYS A 100 -11.55 3.32 9.95
CA LYS A 100 -11.38 2.36 11.04
C LYS A 100 -9.89 2.15 11.29
N ARG A 101 -9.57 1.78 12.52
CA ARG A 101 -8.23 1.40 12.96
C ARG A 101 -8.29 0.01 13.58
N SER A 102 -7.23 -0.77 13.37
CA SER A 102 -7.02 -2.04 14.06
C SER A 102 -5.54 -2.20 14.39
N GLU A 103 -5.26 -2.84 15.52
CA GLU A 103 -3.91 -3.17 15.96
C GLU A 103 -3.48 -4.59 15.51
N ASP A 104 -4.42 -5.42 15.07
CA ASP A 104 -4.23 -6.85 14.72
C ASP A 104 -4.82 -7.25 13.35
N ALA A 105 -5.43 -6.29 12.64
CA ALA A 105 -6.20 -6.49 11.40
C ALA A 105 -7.51 -7.31 11.54
N GLU A 106 -7.89 -7.69 12.76
CA GLU A 106 -9.08 -8.51 13.04
C GLU A 106 -10.13 -7.71 13.84
N ASN A 107 -9.68 -6.97 14.86
CA ASN A 107 -10.52 -6.17 15.74
C ASN A 107 -10.45 -4.70 15.33
N TRP A 108 -11.57 -4.17 14.85
CA TRP A 108 -11.63 -2.82 14.26
C TRP A 108 -12.45 -1.86 15.10
N ARG A 109 -11.94 -0.64 15.25
CA ARG A 109 -12.64 0.48 15.89
C ARG A 109 -12.65 1.70 15.00
N LEU A 110 -13.72 2.49 15.08
CA LEU A 110 -13.81 3.76 14.37
C LEU A 110 -12.75 4.74 14.90
N VAL A 111 -12.10 5.45 13.99
CA VAL A 111 -11.29 6.62 14.35
C VAL A 111 -12.23 7.72 14.86
N ASP A 112 -11.83 8.37 15.96
CA ASP A 112 -12.53 9.52 16.54
C ASP A 112 -12.86 10.57 15.46
N PRO A 113 -14.14 10.96 15.27
CA PRO A 113 -14.54 11.98 14.31
C PRO A 113 -13.77 13.30 14.45
N GLY A 114 -13.39 13.71 15.66
CA GLY A 114 -12.59 14.92 15.91
C GLY A 114 -11.18 14.85 15.32
N ARG A 115 -10.70 13.65 15.00
CA ARG A 115 -9.41 13.37 14.35
C ARG A 115 -9.52 13.25 12.83
N VAL A 116 -10.72 13.33 12.27
CA VAL A 116 -10.99 13.23 10.82
C VAL A 116 -11.49 14.58 10.31
N ARG A 117 -10.79 15.18 9.36
CA ARG A 117 -11.21 16.44 8.71
C ARG A 117 -11.39 16.24 7.22
N VAL A 118 -12.64 16.23 6.78
CA VAL A 118 -13.02 16.13 5.37
C VAL A 118 -13.16 17.54 4.79
N ARG A 119 -12.57 17.78 3.61
CA ARG A 119 -12.58 19.06 2.90
C ARG A 119 -12.74 18.84 1.40
N ASN A 120 -12.99 19.94 0.69
CA ASN A 120 -13.09 19.97 -0.77
C ASN A 120 -14.10 18.94 -1.29
N LYS A 121 -15.34 18.96 -0.75
CA LYS A 121 -16.41 18.01 -1.12
C LYS A 121 -15.97 16.54 -1.07
N GLY A 122 -15.18 16.17 -0.06
CA GLY A 122 -14.68 14.80 0.12
C GLY A 122 -13.43 14.45 -0.67
N LYS A 123 -12.86 15.38 -1.45
CA LYS A 123 -11.63 15.14 -2.22
C LYS A 123 -10.35 15.19 -1.40
N ARG A 124 -10.41 15.74 -0.18
CA ARG A 124 -9.27 15.81 0.72
C ARG A 124 -9.67 15.47 2.14
N VAL A 125 -9.03 14.45 2.72
CA VAL A 125 -9.24 14.03 4.11
C VAL A 125 -7.94 14.15 4.87
N ALA A 126 -7.97 14.74 6.06
CA ALA A 126 -6.83 14.76 6.96
C ALA A 126 -7.15 13.95 8.22
N LEU A 127 -6.33 12.94 8.49
CA LEU A 127 -6.37 12.10 9.69
C LEU A 127 -5.27 12.55 10.65
N ARG A 128 -5.56 12.51 11.94
CA ARG A 128 -4.55 12.58 13.02
C ARG A 128 -4.62 11.30 13.82
N LEU A 129 -3.55 10.52 13.81
CA LEU A 129 -3.52 9.19 14.38
C LEU A 129 -2.46 9.13 15.46
N GLU A 130 -2.82 8.59 16.61
CA GLU A 130 -1.84 8.34 17.67
C GLU A 130 -1.02 7.10 17.34
N MET A 131 0.26 7.14 17.69
CA MET A 131 1.21 6.07 17.47
C MET A 131 1.82 5.69 18.81
N GLY A 132 1.81 4.39 19.09
CA GLY A 132 2.66 3.78 20.11
C GLY A 132 3.96 3.29 19.47
N THR A 133 4.40 2.10 19.88
CA THR A 133 5.58 1.41 19.33
C THR A 133 5.22 0.30 18.35
N ALA A 134 4.00 -0.24 18.40
CA ALA A 134 3.53 -1.30 17.52
C ALA A 134 2.91 -0.75 16.21
N PRO A 135 3.00 -1.51 15.09
CA PRO A 135 2.25 -1.22 13.89
C PRO A 135 0.73 -1.24 14.12
N PHE A 136 0.00 -0.56 13.23
CA PHE A 136 -1.46 -0.63 13.19
C PHE A 136 -1.96 -0.40 11.76
N PHE A 137 -3.18 -0.85 11.50
CA PHE A 137 -3.85 -0.74 10.22
C PHE A 137 -4.92 0.34 10.25
N VAL A 138 -5.14 0.97 9.09
CA VAL A 138 -6.22 1.94 8.88
C VAL A 138 -6.92 1.59 7.58
N ALA A 139 -8.24 1.44 7.63
CA ALA A 139 -9.02 1.03 6.47
C ALA A 139 -10.39 1.71 6.43
N GLY A 140 -11.02 1.69 5.25
CA GLY A 140 -12.41 2.13 5.09
C GLY A 140 -13.41 1.14 5.68
N GLN A 141 -13.06 -0.16 5.70
CA GLN A 141 -13.86 -1.25 6.26
C GLN A 141 -12.95 -2.31 6.86
N GLU A 142 -13.52 -3.27 7.60
CA GLU A 142 -12.83 -4.49 8.00
C GLU A 142 -12.30 -5.23 6.77
N LEU A 143 -11.16 -5.89 6.92
CA LEU A 143 -10.60 -6.72 5.86
C LEU A 143 -11.32 -8.07 5.86
N LEU A 144 -11.74 -8.50 4.68
CA LEU A 144 -12.25 -9.85 4.43
C LEU A 144 -11.29 -10.50 3.43
N LEU A 145 -10.42 -11.34 3.95
CA LEU A 145 -9.29 -11.93 3.24
C LEU A 145 -9.63 -13.33 2.74
N THR A 146 -8.79 -13.87 1.87
CA THR A 146 -8.96 -15.21 1.31
C THR A 146 -9.07 -16.27 2.40
N ALA A 147 -8.33 -16.13 3.50
CA ALA A 147 -8.40 -17.04 4.64
C ALA A 147 -9.80 -17.06 5.29
N ASP A 148 -10.46 -15.90 5.41
CA ASP A 148 -11.81 -15.80 5.97
C ASP A 148 -12.83 -16.52 5.09
N TYR A 149 -12.73 -16.33 3.77
CA TYR A 149 -13.58 -17.07 2.82
C TYR A 149 -13.34 -18.58 2.88
N ARG A 150 -12.09 -19.02 3.03
CA ARG A 150 -11.75 -20.45 3.18
C ARG A 150 -12.25 -21.04 4.49
N ALA A 151 -12.28 -20.27 5.57
CA ALA A 151 -12.81 -20.72 6.85
C ALA A 151 -14.35 -20.77 6.85
N TRP A 152 -14.99 -19.98 6.00
CA TRP A 152 -16.45 -19.92 5.91
C TRP A 152 -17.08 -21.06 5.10
N ILE A 153 -16.38 -21.56 4.06
CA ILE A 153 -16.84 -22.63 3.17
C ILE A 153 -16.43 -24.00 3.72
#